data_AF-A0A356F6B2-F1
#
_entry.id   AF-A0A356F6B2-F1
#
_cell.length_a   1.000
_cell.length_b   1.000
_cell.length_c   1.000
_cell.angle_alpha   90.00
_cell.angle_beta   90.00
_cell.angle_gamma   90.00
#
_symmetry.space_group_name_H-M   'P 1'
#
loop_
_entity.id
_entity.type
_entity.pdbx_description
1 polymer ?
#
loop_
_entity_poly.entity_id
_entity_poly.type
_entity_poly.pdbx_seq_one_letter_code
_entity_poly.pdbx_strand_id
1 'polypeptide(L)'
;MDKTFWLERRLKELHKTKLQMADVIGVSATRLTELKNGTWRFQAIHIKKVAEFLKFNRTAFLDFISGDITEEELWNTPLEDNITPEEREILRMIRQTKETNNNSNTDTSKAG
;
A
#
# COMPACT_ATOMS: atom_id res chain seq x y z
N MET A 1 21.27 -11.97 -5.28
CA MET A 1 19.84 -12.33 -5.44
C MET A 1 19.13 -11.09 -5.93
N ASP A 2 18.66 -11.07 -7.17
CA ASP A 2 17.82 -9.98 -7.65
C ASP A 2 16.52 -9.98 -6.86
N LYS A 3 16.31 -8.95 -6.02
CA LYS A 3 15.01 -8.70 -5.39
C LYS A 3 14.02 -8.44 -6.53
N THR A 4 13.22 -9.45 -6.86
CA THR A 4 12.13 -9.31 -7.83
C THR A 4 11.23 -8.16 -7.36
N PHE A 5 10.89 -7.24 -8.26
CA PHE A 5 10.04 -6.10 -7.93
C PHE A 5 8.70 -6.59 -7.34
N TRP A 6 8.27 -6.01 -6.21
CA TRP A 6 7.12 -6.48 -5.44
C TRP A 6 5.86 -6.70 -6.28
N LEU A 7 5.62 -5.80 -7.26
CA LEU A 7 4.46 -5.89 -8.14
C LEU A 7 4.55 -7.10 -9.08
N GLU A 8 5.74 -7.38 -9.63
CA GLU A 8 5.97 -8.53 -10.50
C GLU A 8 5.77 -9.84 -9.72
N ARG A 9 6.24 -9.88 -8.47
CA ARG A 9 6.01 -11.02 -7.57
C ARG A 9 4.51 -11.23 -7.33
N ARG A 10 3.78 -10.17 -6.96
CA ARG A 10 2.35 -10.29 -6.66
C ARG A 10 1.51 -10.68 -7.87
N LEU A 11 1.82 -10.13 -9.05
CA LEU A 11 1.15 -10.52 -10.30
C LEU A 11 1.36 -12.01 -10.59
N LYS A 12 2.57 -12.53 -10.37
CA LYS A 12 2.88 -13.95 -10.55
C LYS A 12 2.10 -14.84 -9.58
N GLU A 13 2.04 -14.49 -8.29
CA GLU A 13 1.25 -15.21 -7.28
C GLU A 13 -0.24 -15.30 -7.65
N LEU A 14 -0.77 -14.25 -8.28
CA LEU A 14 -2.18 -14.17 -8.67
C LEU A 14 -2.46 -14.69 -10.09
N HIS A 15 -1.45 -15.19 -10.81
CA HIS A 15 -1.55 -15.56 -12.22
C HIS A 15 -2.11 -14.43 -13.11
N LYS A 16 -1.72 -13.18 -12.82
CA LYS A 16 -2.15 -11.96 -13.51
C LYS A 16 -1.01 -11.35 -14.32
N THR A 17 -1.36 -10.54 -15.32
CA THR A 17 -0.39 -9.86 -16.19
C THR A 17 -0.35 -8.35 -15.94
N LYS A 18 0.76 -7.71 -16.33
CA LYS A 18 0.90 -6.25 -16.34
C LYS A 18 -0.17 -5.60 -17.22
N LEU A 19 -0.50 -6.22 -18.35
CA LEU A 19 -1.52 -5.70 -19.28
C LEU A 19 -2.90 -5.63 -18.62
N GLN A 20 -3.31 -6.68 -17.92
CA GLN A 20 -4.58 -6.71 -17.17
C GLN A 20 -4.63 -5.62 -16.09
N MET A 21 -3.51 -5.40 -15.39
CA MET A 21 -3.45 -4.34 -14.39
C MET A 21 -3.58 -2.95 -15.01
N ALA A 22 -2.85 -2.71 -16.11
CA ALA A 22 -2.84 -1.44 -16.81
C ALA A 22 -4.25 -1.08 -17.31
N ASP A 23 -4.97 -2.07 -17.85
CA ASP A 23 -6.37 -1.96 -18.26
C ASP A 23 -7.30 -1.58 -17.09
N VAL A 24 -7.19 -2.28 -15.96
CA VAL A 24 -8.00 -2.03 -14.75
C VAL A 24 -7.86 -0.58 -14.25
N ILE A 25 -6.64 -0.05 -14.25
CA ILE A 25 -6.38 1.31 -13.76
C ILE A 25 -6.45 2.38 -14.86
N GLY A 26 -6.68 1.99 -16.12
CA GLY A 26 -6.84 2.92 -17.24
C GLY A 26 -5.56 3.62 -17.66
N VAL A 27 -4.40 2.94 -17.60
CA VAL A 27 -3.11 3.49 -18.02
C VAL A 27 -2.45 2.62 -19.09
N SER A 28 -1.49 3.18 -19.83
CA SER A 28 -0.68 2.38 -20.76
C SER A 28 0.22 1.39 -20.00
N ALA A 29 0.45 0.19 -20.54
CA ALA A 29 1.35 -0.80 -19.95
C ALA A 29 2.78 -0.27 -19.68
N THR A 30 3.26 0.70 -20.47
CA THR A 30 4.54 1.40 -20.27
C THR A 30 4.65 2.04 -18.88
N ARG A 31 3.53 2.56 -18.32
CA ARG A 31 3.51 3.17 -16.98
C ARG A 31 3.90 2.18 -15.88
N LEU A 32 3.62 0.88 -16.05
CA LEU A 32 4.01 -0.14 -15.08
C LEU A 32 5.51 -0.45 -15.13
N THR A 33 6.16 -0.25 -16.28
CA THR A 33 7.62 -0.30 -16.38
C THR A 33 8.25 0.92 -15.75
N GLU A 34 7.69 2.11 -15.99
CA GLU A 34 8.12 3.37 -15.36
C GLU A 34 7.94 3.35 -13.84
N LEU A 35 6.88 2.69 -13.33
CA LEU A 35 6.68 2.43 -11.91
C LEU A 35 7.87 1.68 -11.29
N LYS A 36 8.34 0.62 -11.96
CA LYS A 36 9.50 -0.18 -11.51
C LYS A 36 10.78 0.66 -11.48
N ASN A 37 10.92 1.59 -12.42
CA ASN A 37 12.07 2.49 -12.52
C ASN A 37 11.95 3.72 -11.59
N GLY A 38 10.82 3.89 -10.89
CA GLY A 38 10.55 5.02 -10.01
C GLY A 38 10.24 6.35 -10.73
N THR A 39 10.12 6.35 -12.07
CA THR A 39 9.82 7.55 -12.87
C THR A 39 8.32 7.84 -12.95
N TRP A 40 7.48 6.91 -12.51
CA TRP A 40 6.04 7.08 -12.38
C TRP A 40 5.54 6.52 -11.05
N ARG A 41 4.43 7.07 -10.53
CA ARG A 41 3.81 6.66 -9.26
C ARG A 41 2.31 6.49 -9.43
N PHE A 42 1.71 5.64 -8.59
CA PHE A 42 0.26 5.56 -8.50
C PHE A 42 -0.32 6.90 -8.03
N GLN A 43 -1.47 7.25 -8.60
CA GLN A 43 -2.26 8.41 -8.18
C GLN A 43 -3.35 7.94 -7.21
N ALA A 44 -3.93 8.88 -6.45
CA ALA A 44 -5.01 8.59 -5.51
C ALA A 44 -6.19 7.83 -6.15
N ILE A 45 -6.51 8.16 -7.41
CA ILE A 45 -7.57 7.49 -8.18
C ILE A 45 -7.26 6.01 -8.51
N HIS A 46 -5.99 5.59 -8.48
CA HIS A 46 -5.58 4.22 -8.78
C HIS A 46 -5.62 3.33 -7.54
N ILE A 47 -5.42 3.88 -6.34
CA ILE A 47 -5.21 3.14 -5.08
C ILE A 47 -6.22 2.03 -4.88
N LYS A 48 -7.51 2.36 -4.93
CA LYS A 48 -8.60 1.40 -4.69
C LYS A 48 -8.54 0.25 -5.69
N LYS A 49 -8.47 0.58 -6.98
CA LYS A 49 -8.45 -0.40 -8.07
C LYS A 49 -7.22 -1.30 -8.02
N VAL A 50 -6.06 -0.74 -7.69
CA VAL A 50 -4.80 -1.50 -7.56
C VAL A 50 -4.87 -2.45 -6.37
N ALA A 51 -5.27 -1.95 -5.20
CA ALA A 51 -5.36 -2.76 -3.99
C ALA A 51 -6.32 -3.95 -4.19
N GLU A 52 -7.51 -3.70 -4.73
CA GLU A 52 -8.48 -4.76 -5.05
C GLU A 52 -7.94 -5.75 -6.08
N PHE A 53 -7.34 -5.24 -7.16
CA PHE A 53 -6.77 -6.10 -8.20
C PHE A 53 -5.64 -6.99 -7.67
N LEU A 54 -4.80 -6.46 -6.79
CA LEU A 54 -3.68 -7.17 -6.17
C LEU A 54 -4.08 -7.93 -4.91
N LYS A 55 -5.37 -7.93 -4.54
CA LYS A 55 -5.86 -8.53 -3.30
C LYS A 55 -5.03 -8.10 -2.10
N PHE A 56 -4.90 -6.79 -1.91
CA PHE A 56 -4.36 -6.17 -0.70
C PHE A 56 -5.40 -5.34 0.01
N ASN A 57 -5.21 -5.18 1.31
CA ASN A 57 -5.94 -4.18 2.09
C ASN A 57 -5.67 -2.79 1.52
N ARG A 58 -6.72 -1.99 1.32
CA ARG A 58 -6.60 -0.69 0.66
C ARG A 58 -5.77 0.28 1.49
N THR A 59 -5.99 0.33 2.80
CA THR A 59 -5.25 1.21 3.70
C THR A 59 -3.78 0.81 3.75
N ALA A 60 -3.47 -0.47 3.97
CA ALA A 60 -2.08 -0.91 3.97
C ALA A 60 -1.38 -0.69 2.62
N PHE A 61 -2.10 -0.86 1.51
CA PHE A 61 -1.53 -0.55 0.19
C PHE A 61 -1.18 0.94 0.06
N LEU A 62 -2.04 1.84 0.55
CA LEU A 62 -1.77 3.28 0.57
C LEU A 62 -0.55 3.60 1.44
N ASP A 63 -0.49 3.04 2.65
CA ASP A 63 0.62 3.23 3.58
C ASP A 63 1.94 2.73 2.98
N PHE A 64 1.91 1.58 2.29
CA PHE A 64 3.08 1.00 1.64
C PHE A 64 3.62 1.89 0.52
N ILE A 65 2.77 2.38 -0.39
CA ILE A 65 3.25 3.23 -1.49
C ILE A 65 3.64 4.64 -1.03
N SER A 66 3.19 5.04 0.16
CA SER A 66 3.59 6.28 0.84
C SER A 66 4.92 6.12 1.58
N GLY A 67 5.34 4.87 1.83
CA GLY A 67 6.58 4.53 2.53
C GLY A 67 6.42 4.39 4.05
N ASP A 68 5.18 4.36 4.56
CA ASP A 68 4.87 4.28 5.99
C ASP A 68 4.97 2.86 6.55
N ILE A 69 4.84 1.85 5.67
CA ILE A 69 5.02 0.43 6.02
C ILE A 69 5.92 -0.28 5.00
N THR A 70 6.50 -1.37 5.45
CA THR A 70 7.34 -2.27 4.66
C THR A 70 6.51 -3.18 3.75
N GLU A 71 7.18 -3.80 2.79
CA GLU A 71 6.59 -4.85 1.94
C GLU A 71 6.10 -6.06 2.75
N GLU A 72 6.81 -6.42 3.81
CA GLU A 72 6.42 -7.53 4.70
C GLU A 72 5.12 -7.22 5.44
N GLU A 73 5.00 -6.02 6.01
CA GLU A 73 3.76 -5.55 6.65
C GLU A 73 2.58 -5.53 5.68
N LEU A 74 2.79 -5.11 4.43
CA LEU A 74 1.74 -5.15 3.40
C LEU A 74 1.25 -6.59 3.14
N TRP A 75 2.15 -7.56 3.03
CA TRP A 75 1.79 -8.97 2.76
C TRP A 75 1.08 -9.64 3.94
N ASN A 76 1.42 -9.24 5.16
CA ASN A 76 0.82 -9.78 6.38
C ASN A 76 -0.48 -9.09 6.79
N THR A 77 -0.83 -7.97 6.14
CA THR A 77 -2.09 -7.27 6.46
C THR A 77 -3.30 -8.02 5.90
N PRO A 78 -4.29 -8.40 6.73
CA PRO A 78 -5.50 -9.07 6.27
C PRO A 78 -6.36 -8.16 5.38
N LEU A 79 -7.01 -8.77 4.37
CA LEU A 79 -8.03 -8.12 3.56
C LEU A 79 -9.21 -7.66 4.42
N GLU A 80 -9.74 -6.46 4.16
CA GLU A 80 -10.84 -5.86 4.95
C GLU A 80 -12.05 -6.79 5.12
N ASP A 81 -12.38 -7.56 4.06
CA ASP A 81 -13.52 -8.50 4.06
C ASP A 81 -13.29 -9.76 4.92
N ASN A 82 -12.04 -10.04 5.28
CA ASN A 82 -11.65 -11.19 6.10
C ASN A 82 -11.41 -10.83 7.57
N ILE A 83 -11.60 -9.56 7.96
CA ILE A 83 -11.35 -9.10 9.33
C ILE A 83 -12.60 -9.38 10.17
N THR A 84 -12.43 -10.23 11.18
CA THR A 84 -13.47 -10.46 12.20
C THR A 84 -13.74 -9.18 13.01
N PRO A 85 -14.92 -9.04 13.63
CA PRO A 85 -15.20 -7.88 14.48
C PRO A 85 -14.16 -7.65 15.59
N GLU A 86 -13.59 -8.72 16.13
CA GLU A 86 -12.55 -8.67 17.17
C GLU A 86 -11.22 -8.11 16.62
N GLU A 87 -10.76 -8.61 15.48
CA GLU A 87 -9.55 -8.12 14.81
C GLU A 87 -9.69 -6.65 14.38
N ARG A 88 -10.91 -6.22 14.01
CA ARG A 88 -11.19 -4.83 13.66
C ARG A 88 -10.97 -3.89 14.84
N GLU A 89 -11.35 -4.31 16.04
CA GLU A 89 -11.15 -3.51 17.25
C GLU A 89 -9.67 -3.40 17.61
N ILE A 90 -8.92 -4.49 17.47
CA ILE A 90 -7.46 -4.49 17.67
C ILE A 90 -6.77 -3.53 16.69
N LEU A 91 -7.12 -3.58 15.39
CA LEU A 91 -6.58 -2.68 14.38
C LEU A 91 -6.91 -1.22 14.64
N ARG A 92 -8.11 -0.93 15.14
CA ARG A 92 -8.51 0.43 15.53
C ARG A 92 -7.64 0.96 16.67
N MET A 93 -7.37 0.14 17.68
CA MET A 93 -6.51 0.53 18.81
C MET A 93 -5.08 0.84 18.33
N ILE A 94 -4.49 -0.02 17.48
CA ILE A 94 -3.12 0.17 16.95
C ILE A 94 -3.01 1.48 16.14
N ARG A 95 -4.03 1.80 15.34
CA ARG A 95 -4.05 3.03 14.53
C ARG A 95 -4.09 4.29 15.40
N GLN A 96 -4.88 4.29 16.48
CA GLN A 96 -4.91 5.40 17.43
C GLN A 96 -3.54 5.65 18.09
N THR A 97 -2.78 4.59 18.36
CA THR A 97 -1.43 4.72 18.93
C THR A 97 -0.44 5.36 17.95
N LYS A 98 -0.55 5.06 16.64
CA LYS A 98 0.28 5.68 15.60
C LYS A 98 -0.03 7.17 15.39
N GLU A 99 -1.31 7.54 15.40
CA GLU A 99 -1.74 8.96 15.29
C GLU A 99 -1.30 9.79 16.51
N THR A 100 -1.21 9.17 17.70
CA THR A 100 -0.74 9.83 18.92
C THR A 100 0.78 10.09 18.90
N ASN A 101 1.58 9.22 18.28
CA ASN A 101 3.04 9.38 18.22
C ASN A 101 3.52 10.39 17.16
N ASN A 102 2.77 10.61 16.08
CA ASN A 102 3.16 11.58 15.04
C ASN A 102 2.86 13.05 15.39
N ASN A 103 1.99 13.32 16.38
CA ASN A 103 1.69 14.68 16.82
C ASN A 103 2.62 15.23 17.92
N SER A 104 3.60 14.44 18.38
CA SER A 104 4.43 14.80 19.55
C SER A 104 5.73 15.55 19.21
N ASN A 105 5.98 15.91 17.95
CA ASN A 105 7.23 16.56 17.50
C ASN A 105 7.07 18.00 16.96
N THR A 106 6.06 18.75 17.42
CA THR A 106 5.95 20.18 17.09
C THR A 106 5.54 21.04 18.29
N ASP A 107 6.29 20.99 19.40
CA ASP A 107 6.28 22.14 20.32
C ASP A 107 7.46 22.13 21.31
N THR A 108 8.63 22.63 20.90
CA THR A 108 9.59 23.27 21.81
C THR A 108 10.59 24.13 21.01
N SER A 109 10.19 25.34 20.61
CA SER A 109 11.13 26.44 20.33
C SER A 109 10.39 27.78 20.30
N LYS A 110 9.89 28.22 21.46
CA LYS A 110 9.74 29.65 21.74
C LYS A 110 9.57 29.94 23.24
N ALA A 111 10.69 30.04 23.94
CA ALA A 111 10.86 30.78 25.19
C ALA A 111 12.38 30.91 25.34
N GLY A 112 13.00 32.06 25.54
CA GLY A 112 12.62 33.45 25.73
C GLY A 112 13.93 34.21 25.92
#